data_AF-A0A4Q5Z7L1-F1
#
_entry.id   AF-A0A4Q5Z7L1-F1
#
_cell.length_a   1.000
_cell.length_b   1.000
_cell.length_c   1.000
_cell.angle_alpha   90.00
_cell.angle_beta   90.00
_cell.angle_gamma   90.00
#
_symmetry.space_group_name_H-M   'P 1'
#
loop_
_entity.id
_entity.type
_entity.pdbx_description
1 polymer ?
#
loop_
_entity_poly.entity_id
_entity_poly.type
_entity_poly.pdbx_seq_one_letter_code
_entity_poly.pdbx_strand_id
1 'polypeptide(L)' 'MRIGIVTITLLSLFCIKAEAQRRIYVNEYLNIGVGARGLAMAGSQAATANDVTAGYWNPAG' A
#
# COMPACT_ATOMS: atom_id res chain seq x y z
N MET A 1 -8.31 -13.70 40.01
CA MET A 1 -7.53 -14.51 39.03
C MET A 1 -8.43 -15.29 38.07
N ARG A 2 -9.45 -16.02 38.52
CA ARG A 2 -10.33 -16.83 37.65
C ARG A 2 -11.15 -16.03 36.62
N ILE A 3 -11.72 -14.89 37.02
CA ILE A 3 -12.54 -14.04 36.12
C ILE A 3 -11.69 -13.40 35.01
N GLY A 4 -10.47 -12.95 35.33
CA GLY A 4 -9.56 -12.33 34.34
C GLY A 4 -9.07 -13.30 33.26
N ILE A 5 -8.90 -14.58 33.60
CA ILE A 5 -8.54 -15.61 32.61
C ILE A 5 -9.71 -15.85 31.66
N VAL A 6 -10.95 -15.93 32.18
CA VAL A 6 -12.15 -16.11 31.35
C VAL A 6 -12.36 -14.95 30.39
N THR A 7 -12.13 -13.71 30.83
CA THR A 7 -12.28 -12.52 29.97
C THR A 7 -11.21 -12.47 28.87
N ILE A 8 -9.96 -12.84 29.16
CA ILE A 8 -8.88 -12.90 28.17
C ILE A 8 -9.15 -13.99 27.13
N THR A 9 -9.58 -15.16 27.57
CA THR A 9 -9.94 -16.26 26.66
C THR A 9 -11.10 -15.86 25.74
N LEU A 10 -12.15 -15.22 26.28
CA LEU A 10 -13.29 -14.75 25.49
C LEU A 10 -12.90 -13.69 24.45
N LEU A 11 -11.97 -12.79 24.78
CA LEU A 11 -11.50 -11.76 23.86
C LEU A 11 -10.67 -12.35 22.69
N SER A 12 -9.91 -13.42 22.96
CA SER A 12 -9.10 -14.09 21.93
C SER A 12 -9.94 -14.82 20.87
N LEU A 13 -11.17 -15.24 21.22
CA LEU A 13 -12.11 -15.90 20.31
C LEU A 13 -12.75 -14.94 19.29
N PHE A 14 -12.66 -13.63 19.50
CA PHE A 14 -13.28 -12.61 18.64
C PHE A 14 -12.32 -12.04 17.58
N CYS A 15 -11.20 -12.70 17.29
CA CYS A 15 -10.27 -12.29 16.23
C CYS A 15 -10.89 -12.53 14.85
N ILE A 16 -11.66 -11.55 14.36
CA ILE A 16 -12.23 -11.56 13.01
C ILE A 16 -11.10 -11.23 12.02
N LYS A 17 -10.92 -12.09 11.01
CA LYS A 17 -10.08 -11.79 9.85
C LYS A 17 -10.84 -10.78 8.97
N ALA A 18 -10.36 -9.54 8.94
CA ALA A 18 -10.89 -8.54 8.03
C ALA A 18 -10.27 -8.77 6.64
N GLU A 19 -11.04 -9.30 5.70
CA GLU A 19 -10.66 -9.37 4.29
C GLU A 19 -11.06 -8.05 3.62
N ALA A 20 -10.07 -7.25 3.24
CA ALA A 20 -10.31 -6.03 2.47
C ALA A 20 -10.55 -6.37 1.00
N GLN A 21 -11.41 -5.60 0.31
CA GLN A 21 -11.64 -5.79 -1.11
C GLN A 21 -10.36 -5.50 -1.91
N ARG A 22 -9.73 -6.53 -2.46
CA ARG A 22 -8.65 -6.38 -3.44
C ARG A 22 -9.25 -6.23 -4.84
N ARG A 23 -9.02 -5.08 -5.46
CA ARG A 23 -9.41 -4.86 -6.85
C ARG A 23 -8.34 -5.43 -7.77
N ILE A 24 -8.77 -6.10 -8.84
CA ILE A 24 -7.88 -6.60 -9.88
C ILE A 24 -7.94 -5.60 -11.04
N TYR A 25 -6.85 -4.90 -11.27
CA TYR A 25 -6.67 -4.06 -12.44
C TYR A 25 -5.75 -4.75 -13.44
N VAL A 26 -6.15 -4.74 -14.71
CA VAL A 26 -5.26 -5.12 -15.79
C VAL A 26 -4.14 -4.07 -15.82
N ASN A 27 -2.90 -4.55 -15.80
CA ASN A 27 -1.68 -3.74 -15.73
C ASN A 27 -1.36 -3.09 -14.38
N GLU A 28 -1.71 -3.75 -13.26
CA GLU A 28 -1.28 -3.35 -11.89
C GLU A 28 0.25 -3.15 -11.76
N TYR A 29 1.05 -3.77 -12.63
CA TYR A 29 2.51 -3.56 -12.66
C TYR A 29 2.90 -2.11 -12.97
N LEU A 30 2.03 -1.30 -13.60
CA LEU A 30 2.23 0.14 -13.78
C LEU A 30 2.17 0.93 -12.46
N ASN A 31 1.71 0.34 -11.35
CA ASN A 31 1.83 0.97 -10.04
C ASN A 31 3.21 0.77 -9.39
N ILE A 32 4.07 -0.09 -9.94
CA ILE A 32 5.43 -0.31 -9.40
C ILE A 32 6.32 0.92 -9.60
N GLY A 33 6.12 1.66 -10.69
CA GLY A 33 6.91 2.85 -10.99
C GLY A 33 8.14 2.56 -11.87
N VAL A 34 8.78 3.64 -12.34
CA VAL A 34 10.04 3.59 -13.10
C VAL A 34 11.10 4.48 -12.44
N GLY A 35 12.32 3.97 -12.34
CA GLY A 35 13.50 4.71 -11.87
C GLY A 35 13.73 4.66 -10.35
N ALA A 36 15.00 4.73 -9.95
CA ALA A 36 15.42 4.61 -8.55
C ALA A 36 14.88 5.75 -7.66
N ARG A 37 14.84 6.98 -8.18
CA ARG A 37 14.32 8.15 -7.47
C ARG A 37 12.84 8.00 -7.12
N GLY A 38 12.03 7.52 -8.07
CA GLY A 38 10.60 7.31 -7.83
C GLY A 38 10.32 6.21 -6.82
N LEU A 39 11.12 5.15 -6.86
CA LEU A 39 11.06 4.11 -5.83
C LEU A 39 11.48 4.63 -4.44
N ALA A 40 12.56 5.41 -4.37
CA ALA A 40 13.02 6.03 -3.11
C ALA A 40 12.00 7.02 -2.53
N MET A 41 11.22 7.66 -3.39
CA MET A 41 10.15 8.58 -3.01
C MET A 41 8.79 7.88 -2.80
N ALA A 42 8.74 6.54 -2.77
CA ALA A 42 7.49 5.77 -2.66
C ALA A 42 6.41 6.17 -3.69
N GLY A 43 6.83 6.49 -4.91
CA GLY A 43 5.98 6.91 -6.02
C GLY A 43 5.56 8.39 -6.03
N SER A 44 6.03 9.21 -5.09
CA SER A 44 5.64 10.62 -4.97
C SER A 44 6.41 11.58 -5.90
N GLN A 45 6.37 11.34 -7.21
CA GLN A 45 7.18 12.14 -8.16
C GLN A 45 6.41 13.09 -9.07
N ALA A 46 5.09 13.06 -9.09
CA ALA A 46 4.27 13.78 -10.08
C ALA A 46 4.63 15.28 -10.22
N ALA A 47 4.91 15.99 -9.12
CA ALA A 47 5.22 17.42 -9.14
C ALA A 47 6.68 17.77 -9.48
N THR A 48 7.57 16.77 -9.57
CA THR A 48 9.03 17.00 -9.66
C THR A 48 9.70 16.15 -10.73
N ALA A 49 8.92 15.48 -11.57
CA ALA A 49 9.41 14.66 -12.66
C ALA A 49 9.73 15.56 -13.86
N ASN A 50 11.01 15.84 -14.08
CA ASN A 50 11.53 16.69 -15.16
C ASN A 50 12.74 16.04 -15.86
N ASP A 51 12.85 14.71 -15.76
CA ASP A 51 13.92 13.90 -16.34
C ASP A 51 13.35 12.84 -17.32
N VAL A 52 14.18 11.92 -17.81
CA VAL A 52 13.76 10.88 -18.76
C VAL A 52 12.62 9.98 -18.25
N THR A 53 12.37 9.95 -16.94
CA THR A 53 11.27 9.20 -16.32
C THR A 53 9.94 9.98 -16.30
N ALA A 54 9.94 11.26 -16.70
CA ALA A 54 8.75 12.12 -16.72
C ALA A 54 7.61 11.55 -17.56
N GLY A 55 7.92 10.88 -18.69
CA GLY A 55 6.90 10.21 -19.50
C GLY A 55 6.07 9.17 -18.73
N TYR A 56 6.64 8.60 -17.66
CA TYR A 56 5.94 7.68 -16.77
C TYR A 56 5.21 8.40 -15.63
N TRP A 57 5.88 9.37 -14.98
CA TRP A 57 5.39 9.99 -13.74
C TRP A 57 4.50 11.21 -13.96
N ASN A 58 4.86 12.09 -14.90
CA ASN A 58 4.11 13.27 -15.30
C ASN A 58 4.71 13.86 -16.59
N PRO A 59 4.13 13.61 -17.77
CA PRO A 59 4.63 14.13 -19.04
C PRO A 59 4.58 15.67 -19.17
N ALA A 60 3.86 16.36 -18.28
CA ALA A 60 3.74 17.82 -18.29
C ALA A 60 4.84 18.54 -17.48
N GLY A 61 5.66 17.80 -16.72
CA GLY A 61 6.76 18.34 -15.92
C GLY A 61 7.97 18.76 -16.72
#